data_AF-A0A2K3LW52-F1
#
_entry.id   AF-A0A2K3LW52-F1
#
_cell.length_a   1.000
_cell.length_b   1.000
_cell.length_c   1.000
_cell.angle_alpha   90.00
_cell.angle_beta   90.00
_cell.angle_gamma   90.00
#
_symmetry.space_group_name_H-M   'P 1'
#
loop_
_entity.id
_entity.type
_entity.pdbx_description
1 polymer ?
#
loop_
_entity_poly.entity_id
_entity_poly.type
_entity_poly.pdbx_seq_one_letter_code
_entity_poly.pdbx_strand_id
1 'polypeptide(L)'
;MSPLESLASSAVRTAFSARAALILVLTRGGTTAKLVAKYRPGMPILSVVVPELTTDAFDWSCSDESPARHSLIFRGLIPILSAASARASHAETTEDAIEFALQCAKGKGLCVNGDSVVVLHRVGTASIIKILTVK
;
A
#
# COMPACT_ATOMS: atom_id res chain seq x y z
N MET A 1 13.33 6.61 -17.47
CA MET A 1 12.56 5.92 -16.40
C MET A 1 11.75 6.94 -15.64
N SER A 2 10.52 6.61 -15.25
CA SER A 2 9.76 7.47 -14.33
C SER A 2 10.25 7.28 -12.89
N PRO A 3 10.18 8.32 -12.02
CA PRO A 3 10.60 8.18 -10.62
C PRO A 3 9.86 7.06 -9.87
N LEU A 4 8.57 6.87 -10.16
CA LEU A 4 7.74 5.82 -9.55
C LEU A 4 8.16 4.41 -9.98
N GLU A 5 8.58 4.24 -11.24
CA GLU A 5 9.08 2.96 -11.74
C GLU A 5 10.44 2.61 -11.13
N SER A 6 11.34 3.59 -11.00
CA SER A 6 12.61 3.41 -10.30
C SER A 6 12.41 3.04 -8.82
N LEU A 7 11.41 3.66 -8.18
CA LEU A 7 11.02 3.34 -6.81
C LEU A 7 10.46 1.91 -6.69
N ALA A 8 9.59 1.50 -7.61
CA ALA A 8 9.01 0.16 -7.61
C ALA A 8 10.09 -0.93 -7.79
N SER A 9 11.03 -0.73 -8.70
CA SER A 9 12.20 -1.62 -8.88
C SER A 9 13.03 -1.70 -7.60
N SER A 10 13.35 -0.55 -7.02
CA SER A 10 14.13 -0.45 -5.77
C SER A 10 13.42 -1.15 -4.62
N ALA A 11 12.11 -0.96 -4.47
CA ALA A 11 11.33 -1.55 -3.40
C ALA A 11 11.29 -3.08 -3.49
N VAL A 12 11.14 -3.66 -4.69
CA VAL A 12 11.21 -5.11 -4.88
C VAL A 12 12.59 -5.64 -4.51
N ARG A 13 13.65 -4.92 -4.90
CA ARG A 13 15.02 -5.29 -4.52
C ARG A 13 15.24 -5.18 -3.01
N THR A 14 14.75 -4.13 -2.37
CA THR A 14 14.80 -3.94 -0.91
C THR A 14 14.05 -5.05 -0.20
N ALA A 15 12.87 -5.44 -0.69
CA ALA A 15 12.07 -6.52 -0.11
C ALA A 15 12.79 -7.87 -0.21
N PHE A 16 13.45 -8.13 -1.34
CA PHE A 16 14.28 -9.32 -1.51
C PHE A 16 15.48 -9.31 -0.54
N SER A 17 16.23 -8.20 -0.47
CA SER A 17 17.40 -8.08 0.40
C SER A 17 17.06 -8.16 1.88
N ALA A 18 15.94 -7.55 2.29
CA ALA A 18 15.46 -7.56 3.67
C ALA A 18 14.74 -8.86 4.06
N ARG A 19 14.60 -9.82 3.12
CA ARG A 19 13.80 -11.05 3.30
C ARG A 19 12.40 -10.73 3.84
N ALA A 20 11.77 -9.72 3.25
CA ALA A 20 10.47 -9.27 3.70
C ALA A 20 9.40 -10.34 3.45
N ALA A 21 8.49 -10.52 4.40
CA ALA A 21 7.36 -11.44 4.28
C ALA A 21 6.37 -10.97 3.21
N LEU A 22 6.18 -9.66 3.08
CA LEU A 22 5.31 -9.04 2.08
C LEU A 22 5.76 -7.62 1.72
N ILE A 23 5.28 -7.14 0.58
CA ILE A 23 5.38 -5.73 0.17
C ILE A 23 4.01 -5.08 0.38
N LEU A 24 3.94 -4.07 1.24
CA LEU A 24 2.75 -3.26 1.47
C LEU A 24 2.79 -2.03 0.57
N VAL A 25 1.74 -1.78 -0.20
CA VAL A 25 1.63 -0.61 -1.08
C VAL A 25 0.37 0.17 -0.73
N LEU A 26 0.53 1.38 -0.22
CA LEU A 26 -0.58 2.34 -0.12
C LEU A 26 -0.75 3.04 -1.48
N THR A 27 -1.94 2.95 -2.05
CA THR A 27 -2.21 3.54 -3.37
C THR A 27 -3.62 4.13 -3.41
N ARG A 28 -3.78 5.18 -4.21
CA ARG A 28 -5.11 5.76 -4.49
C ARG A 28 -5.64 5.27 -5.83
N GLY A 29 -4.84 5.40 -6.89
CA GLY A 29 -5.20 4.97 -8.26
C GLY A 29 -4.72 3.56 -8.68
N GLY A 30 -4.04 2.81 -7.81
CA GLY A 30 -3.56 1.45 -8.10
C GLY A 30 -2.31 1.37 -9.00
N THR A 31 -1.84 2.47 -9.57
CA THR A 31 -0.70 2.47 -10.52
C THR A 31 0.61 1.99 -9.87
N THR A 32 0.91 2.44 -8.65
CA THR A 32 2.12 2.03 -7.92
C THR A 32 2.15 0.52 -7.67
N ALA A 33 1.02 -0.05 -7.26
CA ALA A 33 0.88 -1.48 -7.01
C ALA A 33 1.12 -2.30 -8.29
N LYS A 34 0.59 -1.84 -9.43
CA LYS A 34 0.81 -2.44 -10.75
C LYS A 34 2.29 -2.39 -11.17
N LEU A 35 2.99 -1.28 -10.90
CA LEU A 35 4.43 -1.16 -11.17
C LEU A 35 5.27 -2.09 -10.32
N VAL A 36 4.92 -2.32 -9.06
CA VAL A 36 5.59 -3.32 -8.22
C VAL A 36 5.37 -4.73 -8.77
N ALA A 37 4.13 -5.06 -9.15
CA ALA A 37 3.78 -6.36 -9.71
C ALA A 37 4.49 -6.65 -11.05
N LYS A 38 4.81 -5.62 -11.85
CA LYS A 38 5.62 -5.73 -13.07
C LYS A 38 6.96 -6.43 -12.82
N TYR A 39 7.60 -6.19 -11.68
CA TYR A 39 8.88 -6.79 -11.31
C TYR A 39 8.78 -8.18 -10.68
N ARG A 40 7.56 -8.75 -10.62
CA ARG A 40 7.29 -10.15 -10.24
C ARG A 40 8.00 -10.59 -8.94
N PRO A 41 7.80 -9.90 -7.81
CA PRO A 41 8.38 -10.35 -6.54
C PRO A 41 7.94 -11.78 -6.18
N GLY A 42 8.79 -12.47 -5.40
CA GLY A 42 8.50 -13.81 -4.87
C GLY A 42 7.57 -13.79 -3.64
N MET A 43 7.51 -12.67 -2.94
CA MET A 43 6.60 -12.42 -1.81
C MET A 43 5.28 -11.77 -2.28
N PRO A 44 4.17 -11.93 -1.54
CA PRO A 44 2.91 -11.26 -1.86
C PRO A 44 2.99 -9.73 -1.78
N ILE A 45 2.17 -9.07 -2.59
CA ILE A 45 2.02 -7.61 -2.62
C ILE A 45 0.65 -7.26 -2.05
N LEU A 46 0.61 -6.66 -0.86
CA LEU A 46 -0.60 -6.19 -0.23
C LEU A 46 -0.88 -4.75 -0.68
N SER A 47 -1.91 -4.54 -1.50
CA SER A 47 -2.26 -3.22 -2.02
C SER A 47 -3.44 -2.64 -1.26
N VAL A 48 -3.18 -1.61 -0.46
CA VAL A 48 -4.21 -0.92 0.30
C VAL A 48 -4.66 0.29 -0.51
N VAL A 49 -5.93 0.26 -0.91
CA VAL A 49 -6.57 1.39 -1.56
C VAL A 49 -7.16 2.29 -0.50
N VAL A 50 -6.63 3.52 -0.42
CA VAL A 50 -7.12 4.55 0.50
C VAL A 50 -7.98 5.52 -0.32
N PRO A 51 -9.33 5.45 -0.21
CA PRO A 51 -10.20 6.40 -0.89
C PRO A 51 -10.03 7.81 -0.31
N GLU A 52 -10.10 8.84 -1.16
CA GLU A 52 -10.17 10.22 -0.71
C GLU A 52 -11.63 10.58 -0.40
N LEU A 53 -11.86 11.09 0.80
CA LEU A 53 -13.10 11.74 1.19
C LEU A 53 -12.95 13.23 0.90
N THR A 54 -13.71 13.73 -0.07
CA THR A 54 -13.89 15.17 -0.26
C THR A 54 -15.19 15.56 0.44
N THR A 55 -15.11 16.55 1.32
CA THR A 55 -16.27 17.13 1.99
C THR A 55 -16.48 18.51 1.44
N ASP A 56 -17.55 18.68 0.65
CA ASP A 56 -18.08 20.00 0.34
C ASP A 56 -19.07 20.38 1.44
N ALA A 57 -19.33 21.67 1.64
CA ALA A 57 -19.93 22.25 2.85
C ALA A 57 -21.22 21.58 3.41
N PHE A 58 -21.90 20.70 2.65
CA PHE A 58 -23.03 19.89 3.10
C PHE A 58 -23.04 18.43 2.57
N ASP A 59 -22.11 18.01 1.72
CA ASP A 59 -22.07 16.67 1.10
C ASP A 59 -20.69 16.02 1.23
N TRP A 60 -20.66 14.72 1.54
CA TRP A 60 -19.44 13.91 1.52
C TRP A 60 -19.44 13.01 0.29
N SER A 61 -18.35 13.01 -0.47
CA SER A 61 -18.14 12.07 -1.57
C SER A 61 -16.89 11.22 -1.33
N CYS A 62 -17.01 9.93 -1.59
CA CYS A 62 -15.93 8.95 -1.48
C CYS A 62 -15.39 8.63 -2.88
N SER A 63 -14.06 8.60 -3.00
CA SER A 63 -13.39 8.20 -4.25
C SER A 63 -13.72 6.76 -4.65
N ASP A 64 -13.57 6.47 -5.95
CA ASP A 64 -13.88 5.16 -6.54
C ASP A 64 -13.03 4.01 -5.96
N GLU A 65 -13.68 2.88 -5.69
CA GLU A 65 -13.09 1.61 -5.24
C GLU A 65 -12.56 0.75 -6.40
N SER A 66 -12.81 1.15 -7.65
CA SER A 66 -12.35 0.43 -8.83
C SER A 66 -10.86 0.11 -8.85
N PRO A 67 -9.93 0.92 -8.29
CA PRO A 67 -8.52 0.55 -8.24
C PRO A 67 -8.27 -0.74 -7.47
N ALA A 68 -9.05 -1.04 -6.42
CA ALA A 68 -8.95 -2.28 -5.67
C ALA A 68 -9.39 -3.47 -6.55
N ARG A 69 -10.54 -3.36 -7.21
CA ARG A 69 -11.08 -4.40 -8.10
C ARG A 69 -10.16 -4.66 -9.30
N HIS A 70 -9.69 -3.61 -9.96
CA HIS A 70 -8.77 -3.72 -11.10
C HIS A 70 -7.41 -4.32 -10.75
N SER A 71 -6.99 -4.25 -9.47
CA SER A 71 -5.72 -4.82 -9.03
C SER A 71 -5.71 -6.35 -9.02
N LEU A 72 -6.89 -7.00 -8.97
CA LEU A 72 -7.01 -8.47 -8.97
C LEU A 72 -6.47 -9.15 -10.24
N ILE A 73 -6.35 -8.41 -11.34
CA ILE A 73 -5.83 -8.93 -12.62
C ILE A 73 -4.30 -9.13 -12.56
N PHE A 74 -3.62 -8.42 -11.65
CA PHE A 74 -2.16 -8.41 -11.58
C PHE A 74 -1.64 -9.50 -10.62
N ARG A 75 -0.58 -10.21 -11.04
CA ARG A 75 0.00 -11.31 -10.24
C ARG A 75 0.51 -10.83 -8.89
N GLY A 76 0.17 -11.59 -7.85
CA GLY A 76 0.70 -11.41 -6.50
C GLY A 76 0.08 -10.24 -5.75
N LEU A 77 -0.83 -9.49 -6.37
CA LEU A 77 -1.56 -8.41 -5.73
C LEU A 77 -2.75 -8.92 -4.93
N ILE A 78 -2.78 -8.55 -3.66
CA ILE A 78 -3.87 -8.80 -2.73
C ILE A 78 -4.44 -7.41 -2.37
N PRO A 79 -5.50 -6.95 -3.03
CA PRO A 79 -6.07 -5.65 -2.74
C PRO A 79 -6.90 -5.68 -1.44
N ILE A 80 -6.78 -4.62 -0.66
CA ILE A 80 -7.59 -4.32 0.51
C ILE A 80 -8.13 -2.90 0.34
N LEU A 81 -9.39 -2.69 0.67
CA LEU A 81 -9.97 -1.36 0.77
C LEU A 81 -9.83 -0.88 2.23
N SER A 82 -9.20 0.27 2.43
CA SER A 82 -9.18 0.91 3.75
C SER A 82 -10.48 1.68 3.96
N ALA A 83 -11.01 1.64 5.19
CA ALA A 83 -12.06 2.57 5.59
C ALA A 83 -11.51 4.00 5.49
N ALA A 84 -12.27 4.89 4.84
CA ALA A 84 -11.90 6.27 4.64
C ALA A 84 -12.00 7.01 5.98
N SER A 85 -10.92 7.62 6.47
CA SER A 85 -10.94 8.42 7.69
C SER A 85 -10.90 9.92 7.36
N ALA A 86 -11.87 10.68 7.84
CA ALA A 86 -11.97 12.14 7.68
C ALA A 86 -11.05 12.89 8.67
N ARG A 87 -9.79 12.48 8.80
CA ARG A 87 -8.83 13.12 9.72
C ARG A 87 -8.08 14.25 9.00
N ALA A 88 -7.82 15.33 9.75
CA ALA A 88 -7.34 16.61 9.21
C ALA A 88 -5.90 16.58 8.65
N SER A 89 -5.07 15.59 9.00
CA SER A 89 -3.67 15.52 8.58
C SER A 89 -3.38 14.27 7.75
N HIS A 90 -2.73 14.46 6.59
CA HIS A 90 -2.38 13.35 5.70
C HIS A 90 -1.38 12.36 6.32
N ALA A 91 -0.54 12.80 7.26
CA ALA A 91 0.45 11.92 7.91
C ALA A 91 -0.22 10.90 8.85
N GLU A 92 -1.13 11.34 9.72
CA GLU A 92 -1.85 10.45 10.65
C GLU A 92 -2.66 9.40 9.87
N THR A 93 -3.33 9.81 8.79
CA THR A 93 -4.09 8.88 7.95
C THR A 93 -3.24 7.78 7.32
N THR A 94 -1.96 8.04 7.02
CA THR A 94 -1.07 7.02 6.43
C THR A 94 -0.57 6.01 7.45
N GLU A 95 -0.30 6.44 8.69
CA GLU A 95 0.14 5.53 9.75
C GLU A 95 -1.00 4.61 10.19
N ASP A 96 -2.21 5.16 10.35
CA ASP A 96 -3.42 4.40 10.65
C ASP A 96 -3.70 3.36 9.54
N ALA A 97 -3.52 3.73 8.27
CA ALA A 97 -3.70 2.81 7.14
C ALA A 97 -2.63 1.69 7.11
N ILE A 98 -1.40 1.98 7.51
CA ILE A 98 -0.33 0.97 7.62
C ILE A 98 -0.68 -0.02 8.73
N GLU A 99 -1.07 0.46 9.90
CA GLU A 99 -1.43 -0.40 11.03
C GLU A 99 -2.64 -1.29 10.67
N PHE A 100 -3.69 -0.71 10.10
CA PHE A 100 -4.85 -1.47 9.62
C PHE A 100 -4.45 -2.57 8.62
N ALA A 101 -3.54 -2.25 7.69
CA ALA A 101 -3.09 -3.21 6.71
C ALA A 101 -2.23 -4.32 7.31
N LEU A 102 -1.40 -4.02 8.30
CA LEU A 102 -0.64 -5.02 9.06
C LEU A 102 -1.57 -5.95 9.83
N GLN A 103 -2.63 -5.43 10.47
CA GLN A 103 -3.63 -6.26 11.13
C GLN A 103 -4.37 -7.16 10.14
N CYS A 104 -4.74 -6.64 8.98
CA CYS A 104 -5.37 -7.45 7.93
C CYS A 104 -4.41 -8.51 7.37
N ALA A 105 -3.13 -8.18 7.21
CA ALA A 105 -2.10 -9.10 6.77
C ALA A 105 -1.92 -10.27 7.76
N LYS A 106 -1.86 -9.97 9.06
CA LYS A 106 -1.81 -10.98 10.12
C LYS A 106 -3.05 -11.87 10.12
N GLY A 107 -4.24 -11.27 10.05
CA GLY A 107 -5.50 -12.01 10.01
C GLY A 107 -5.62 -12.94 8.80
N LYS A 108 -4.98 -12.59 7.68
CA LYS A 108 -4.88 -13.44 6.47
C LYS A 108 -3.70 -14.43 6.51
N GLY A 109 -2.89 -14.43 7.57
CA GLY A 109 -1.70 -15.28 7.68
C GLY A 109 -0.57 -14.92 6.71
N LEU A 110 -0.50 -13.67 6.24
CA LEU A 110 0.53 -13.20 5.30
C LEU A 110 1.84 -12.79 6.00
N CYS A 111 1.78 -12.44 7.28
CA CYS A 111 2.94 -12.11 8.10
C CYS A 111 2.70 -12.56 9.54
N VAL A 112 3.80 -12.79 10.26
CA VAL A 112 3.82 -13.04 11.70
C VAL A 112 4.59 -11.95 12.43
N ASN A 113 4.42 -11.88 13.75
CA ASN A 113 5.18 -10.95 14.57
C ASN A 113 6.69 -11.26 14.46
N GLY A 114 7.50 -10.22 14.25
CA GLY A 114 8.94 -10.33 13.97
C GLY A 114 9.31 -10.28 12.49
N ASP A 115 8.35 -10.46 11.57
CA ASP A 115 8.64 -10.38 10.13
C ASP A 115 8.99 -8.95 9.70
N SER A 116 9.82 -8.84 8.66
CA SER A 116 10.09 -7.57 7.98
C SER A 116 9.08 -7.34 6.86
N VAL A 117 8.60 -6.11 6.72
CA VAL A 117 7.66 -5.68 5.68
C VAL A 117 8.19 -4.42 5.02
N VAL A 118 8.16 -4.39 3.69
CA VAL A 118 8.52 -3.19 2.93
C VAL A 118 7.26 -2.43 2.58
N VAL A 119 7.15 -1.19 3.05
CA VAL A 119 6.02 -0.30 2.79
C VAL A 119 6.40 0.74 1.74
N LEU A 120 5.57 0.84 0.72
CA LEU A 120 5.57 1.89 -0.29
C LEU A 120 4.37 2.79 -0.05
N HIS A 121 4.61 4.07 0.15
CA HIS A 121 3.53 5.06 0.21
C HIS A 121 4.02 6.44 -0.20
N ARG A 122 3.07 7.38 -0.29
CA ARG A 122 3.33 8.75 -0.71
C ARG A 122 3.12 9.69 0.47
N VAL A 123 4.11 10.54 0.73
CA VAL A 123 4.03 11.62 1.72
C VAL A 123 4.15 12.95 0.99
N GLY A 124 3.04 13.70 0.94
CA GLY A 124 2.94 14.91 0.12
C GLY A 124 3.22 14.59 -1.36
N THR A 125 4.23 15.23 -1.94
CA THR A 125 4.62 15.01 -3.33
C THR A 125 5.60 13.84 -3.52
N ALA A 126 6.31 13.44 -2.46
CA ALA A 126 7.37 12.44 -2.50
C ALA A 126 6.84 11.02 -2.27
N SER A 127 7.48 10.04 -2.91
CA SER A 127 7.21 8.62 -2.71
C SER A 127 8.36 8.00 -1.92
N ILE A 128 8.04 7.23 -0.89
CA ILE A 128 9.04 6.71 0.05
C ILE A 128 8.90 5.20 0.22
N ILE A 129 10.03 4.57 0.53
CA ILE A 129 10.13 3.16 0.91
C ILE A 129 10.50 3.12 2.40
N LYS A 130 9.69 2.46 3.21
CA LYS A 130 9.97 2.21 4.64
C LYS A 130 10.11 0.70 4.85
N ILE A 131 11.06 0.28 5.68
CA ILE A 131 11.14 -1.10 6.18
C ILE A 131 10.60 -1.09 7.60
N LEU A 132 9.59 -1.91 7.87
CA LEU A 132 8.96 -2.03 9.18
C LEU A 132 9.07 -3.47 9.67
N THR A 133 9.20 -3.63 10.99
CA THR A 133 9.06 -4.92 11.65
C THR A 133 7.64 -5.05 12.16
N VAL A 134 6.99 -6.16 11.85
CA VAL A 134 5.65 -6.48 12.37
C VAL A 134 5.76 -6.73 13.86
N LYS A 135 5.00 -5.98 14.67
CA LYS A 135 4.97 -6.11 16.13
C LYS A 135 3.92 -7.11 16.58
#